data_AF-A0A849PVX0-F1
#
_entry.id   AF-A0A849PVX0-F1
#
_cell.length_a   1.000
_cell.length_b   1.000
_cell.length_c   1.000
_cell.angle_alpha   90.00
_cell.angle_beta   90.00
_cell.angle_gamma   90.00
#
_symmetry.space_group_name_H-M   'P 1'
#
loop_
_entity.id
_entity.type
_entity.pdbx_description
1 polymer ?
#
loop_
_entity_poly.entity_id
_entity_poly.type
_entity_poly.pdbx_seq_one_letter_code
_entity_poly.pdbx_strand_id
1 'polypeptide(L)'
;MSDEFLKVATQEINDELSSITKILDSCKNDIDVSKNSDKIEQHMHKIKGLAPMMGKENVGNLAKTLDSVLKKIVSGYRVDGFYEPLSISIKQMTIAMEKTHDLGEVQVQISDIASKITD
;
A
#
# COMPACT_ATOMS: atom_id res chain seq x y z
N MET A 1 -8.15 21.36 -8.72
CA MET A 1 -8.77 20.62 -7.60
C MET A 1 -9.34 21.62 -6.63
N SER A 2 -10.50 21.34 -6.03
CA SER A 2 -11.05 22.17 -4.96
C SER A 2 -10.45 21.80 -3.60
N ASP A 3 -10.41 22.75 -2.66
CA ASP A 3 -9.92 22.51 -1.30
C ASP A 3 -10.79 21.48 -0.56
N GLU A 4 -12.09 21.46 -0.86
CA GLU A 4 -13.03 20.47 -0.33
C GLU A 4 -12.69 19.05 -0.81
N PHE A 5 -12.39 18.87 -2.10
CA PHE A 5 -11.94 17.59 -2.62
C PHE A 5 -10.66 17.13 -1.94
N LEU A 6 -9.66 18.02 -1.82
CA LEU A 6 -8.39 17.67 -1.19
C LEU A 6 -8.57 17.24 0.26
N LYS A 7 -9.43 17.93 1.01
CA LYS A 7 -9.75 17.59 2.41
C LYS A 7 -10.41 16.21 2.51
N VAL A 8 -11.43 15.94 1.69
CA VAL A 8 -12.14 14.65 1.69
C VAL A 8 -11.21 13.52 1.27
N ALA A 9 -10.48 13.68 0.17
CA ALA A 9 -9.55 12.66 -0.33
C ALA A 9 -8.40 12.40 0.65
N THR A 10 -7.90 13.42 1.35
CA THR A 10 -6.90 13.24 2.42
C THR A 10 -7.45 12.40 3.55
N GLN A 11 -8.66 12.70 4.01
CA GLN A 11 -9.30 11.92 5.07
C GLN A 11 -9.51 10.47 4.63
N GLU A 12 -10.00 10.27 3.41
CA GLU A 12 -10.25 8.93 2.87
C GLU A 12 -8.96 8.09 2.80
N ILE A 13 -7.86 8.62 2.26
CA ILE A 13 -6.58 7.89 2.23
C ILE A 13 -6.10 7.55 3.64
N ASN A 14 -6.23 8.46 4.61
CA ASN A 14 -5.83 8.20 5.99
C ASN A 14 -6.70 7.11 6.64
N ASP A 15 -8.00 7.08 6.35
CA ASP A 15 -8.92 6.05 6.84
C ASP A 15 -8.61 4.67 6.22
N GLU A 16 -8.25 4.65 4.95
CA GLU A 16 -7.80 3.44 4.23
C GLU A 16 -6.48 2.91 4.83
N LEU A 17 -5.49 3.77 5.06
CA LEU A 17 -4.22 3.41 5.72
C LEU A 17 -4.41 2.94 7.17
N SER A 18 -5.32 3.57 7.91
CA SER A 18 -5.69 3.13 9.27
C SER A 18 -6.34 1.74 9.25
N SER A 19 -7.20 1.47 8.27
CA SER A 19 -7.85 0.18 8.10
C SER A 19 -6.84 -0.92 7.79
N ILE A 20 -5.89 -0.66 6.88
CA ILE A 20 -4.79 -1.58 6.59
C ILE A 20 -3.92 -1.82 7.83
N THR A 21 -3.59 -0.77 8.58
CA THR A 21 -2.80 -0.90 9.82
C THR A 21 -3.47 -1.84 10.81
N LYS A 22 -4.79 -1.71 11.03
CA LYS A 22 -5.56 -2.61 11.90
C LYS A 22 -5.55 -4.06 11.41
N ILE A 23 -5.56 -4.30 10.11
CA ILE A 23 -5.41 -5.63 9.53
C ILE A 23 -4.01 -6.17 9.87
N LEU A 24 -2.96 -5.37 9.63
CA LEU A 24 -1.58 -5.75 9.86
C LEU A 24 -1.25 -6.00 11.33
N ASP A 25 -1.91 -5.30 12.27
CA ASP A 25 -1.77 -5.56 13.72
C ASP A 25 -2.18 -7.00 14.09
N SER A 26 -3.02 -7.64 13.28
CA SER A 26 -3.40 -9.06 13.45
C SER A 26 -2.52 -10.04 12.68
N CYS A 27 -1.66 -9.56 11.79
CA CYS A 27 -0.75 -10.37 10.98
C CYS A 27 0.59 -10.55 11.69
N LYS A 28 1.16 -11.76 11.62
CA LYS A 28 2.49 -12.05 12.18
C LYS A 28 3.53 -12.45 11.14
N ASN A 29 3.08 -12.77 9.92
CA ASN A 29 3.90 -13.33 8.86
C ASN A 29 3.18 -13.24 7.49
N ASP A 30 3.84 -13.74 6.45
CA ASP A 30 3.32 -13.75 5.07
C ASP A 30 2.02 -14.55 4.91
N ILE A 31 1.81 -15.61 5.71
CA ILE A 31 0.58 -16.42 5.64
C ILE A 31 -0.62 -15.58 6.08
N ASP A 32 -0.46 -14.78 7.15
CA ASP A 32 -1.53 -13.90 7.63
C ASP A 32 -1.82 -12.77 6.64
N VAL A 33 -0.78 -12.22 6.00
CA VAL A 33 -0.92 -11.24 4.91
C VAL A 33 -1.65 -11.85 3.73
N SER A 34 -1.28 -13.07 3.31
CA SER A 34 -1.93 -13.76 2.20
C SER A 34 -3.41 -14.00 2.47
N LYS A 35 -3.79 -14.42 3.69
CA LYS A 35 -5.20 -14.58 4.11
C LYS A 35 -6.01 -13.28 4.06
N ASN A 36 -5.35 -12.13 4.22
CA ASN A 36 -5.99 -10.81 4.21
C ASN A 36 -5.73 -10.03 2.91
N SER A 37 -5.07 -10.64 1.92
CA SER A 37 -4.56 -9.95 0.73
C SER A 37 -5.64 -9.24 -0.08
N ASP A 38 -6.82 -9.84 -0.22
CA ASP A 38 -7.98 -9.24 -0.91
C ASP A 38 -8.42 -7.92 -0.26
N LYS A 39 -8.52 -7.90 1.08
CA LYS A 39 -8.89 -6.66 1.81
C LYS A 39 -7.83 -5.57 1.65
N ILE A 40 -6.55 -5.95 1.79
CA ILE A 40 -5.43 -5.01 1.67
C ILE A 40 -5.34 -4.47 0.24
N GLU A 41 -5.58 -5.32 -0.76
CA GLU A 41 -5.62 -4.94 -2.18
C GLU A 41 -6.69 -3.89 -2.45
N GLN A 42 -7.90 -4.09 -1.96
CA GLN A 42 -9.00 -3.14 -2.16
C GLN A 42 -8.69 -1.75 -1.58
N HIS A 43 -8.06 -1.71 -0.41
CA HIS A 43 -7.59 -0.45 0.18
C HIS A 43 -6.48 0.20 -0.67
N MET A 44 -5.48 -0.59 -1.11
CA MET A 44 -4.41 -0.12 -1.99
C MET A 44 -4.94 0.41 -3.33
N HIS A 45 -5.98 -0.22 -3.88
CA HIS A 45 -6.60 0.17 -5.13
C HIS A 45 -7.16 1.59 -5.08
N LYS A 46 -7.83 1.93 -3.97
CA LYS A 46 -8.36 3.28 -3.74
C LYS A 46 -7.25 4.29 -3.54
N ILE A 47 -6.25 3.99 -2.71
CA ILE A 47 -5.13 4.88 -2.45
C ILE A 47 -4.36 5.18 -3.75
N LYS A 48 -4.11 4.17 -4.57
CA LYS A 48 -3.50 4.30 -5.91
C LYS A 48 -4.25 5.31 -6.79
N GLY A 49 -5.58 5.33 -6.72
CA GLY A 49 -6.40 6.26 -7.50
C GLY A 49 -6.40 7.67 -6.93
N LEU A 50 -6.55 7.81 -5.61
CA LEU A 50 -6.74 9.10 -4.94
C LEU A 50 -5.44 9.87 -4.73
N ALA A 51 -4.34 9.20 -4.41
CA ALA A 51 -3.08 9.88 -4.04
C ALA A 51 -2.52 10.77 -5.16
N PRO A 52 -2.43 10.32 -6.44
CA PRO A 52 -1.98 11.19 -7.55
C PRO A 52 -2.90 12.39 -7.77
N MET A 53 -4.23 12.22 -7.59
CA MET A 53 -5.20 13.31 -7.71
C MET A 53 -4.96 14.44 -6.69
N MET A 54 -4.25 14.14 -5.60
CA MET A 54 -3.86 15.10 -4.57
C MET A 54 -2.42 15.60 -4.71
N GLY A 55 -1.72 15.24 -5.80
CA GLY A 55 -0.30 15.55 -6.00
C GLY A 55 0.65 14.69 -5.16
N LYS A 56 0.17 13.61 -4.54
CA LYS A 56 0.96 12.64 -3.76
C LYS A 56 1.42 11.47 -4.65
N GLU A 57 2.10 11.79 -5.75
CA GLU A 57 2.54 10.81 -6.76
C GLU A 57 3.33 9.64 -6.18
N ASN A 58 4.25 9.91 -5.25
CA ASN A 58 5.08 8.86 -4.63
C ASN A 58 4.24 7.85 -3.85
N VAL A 59 3.20 8.32 -3.13
CA VAL A 59 2.25 7.44 -2.41
C VAL A 59 1.43 6.62 -3.40
N GLY A 60 0.96 7.26 -4.48
CA GLY A 60 0.21 6.58 -5.54
C GLY A 60 1.02 5.49 -6.26
N ASN A 61 2.29 5.76 -6.55
CA ASN A 61 3.20 4.81 -7.20
C ASN A 61 3.50 3.61 -6.30
N LEU A 62 3.75 3.84 -5.00
CA LEU A 62 3.96 2.75 -4.06
C LEU A 62 2.70 1.90 -3.90
N ALA A 63 1.54 2.56 -3.75
CA ALA A 63 0.25 1.88 -3.70
C ALA A 63 -0.02 1.05 -4.97
N LYS A 64 0.37 1.54 -6.15
CA LYS A 64 0.26 0.81 -7.41
C LYS A 64 1.10 -0.48 -7.43
N THR A 65 2.33 -0.43 -6.94
CA THR A 65 3.18 -1.63 -6.91
C THR A 65 2.66 -2.63 -5.88
N LEU A 66 2.23 -2.16 -4.70
CA LEU A 66 1.60 -3.00 -3.68
C LEU A 66 0.29 -3.64 -4.17
N ASP A 67 -0.60 -2.88 -4.82
CA ASP A 67 -1.82 -3.36 -5.49
C ASP A 67 -1.51 -4.50 -6.46
N SER A 68 -0.43 -4.36 -7.24
CA SER A 68 -0.02 -5.38 -8.21
C SER A 68 0.49 -6.66 -7.53
N VAL A 69 1.31 -6.55 -6.48
CA VAL A 69 1.79 -7.71 -5.71
C VAL A 69 0.63 -8.41 -5.00
N LEU A 70 -0.25 -7.65 -4.35
CA LEU A 70 -1.40 -8.19 -3.63
C LEU A 70 -2.36 -8.92 -4.57
N LYS A 71 -2.61 -8.41 -5.79
CA LYS A 71 -3.39 -9.12 -6.81
C LYS A 71 -2.82 -10.48 -7.20
N LYS A 72 -1.49 -10.60 -7.26
CA LYS A 72 -0.84 -11.88 -7.52
C LYS A 72 -1.06 -12.83 -6.33
N ILE A 73 -0.94 -12.34 -5.10
CA ILE A 73 -1.23 -13.13 -3.90
C ILE A 73 -2.69 -13.60 -3.88
N VAL A 74 -3.64 -12.72 -4.19
CA VAL A 74 -5.07 -13.04 -4.32
C VAL A 74 -5.30 -14.10 -5.41
N SER A 75 -4.52 -14.07 -6.49
CA SER A 75 -4.57 -15.06 -7.58
C SER A 75 -3.90 -16.40 -7.23
N GLY A 76 -3.39 -16.57 -6.01
CA GLY A 76 -2.80 -17.82 -5.51
C GLY A 76 -1.27 -17.88 -5.54
N TYR A 77 -0.58 -16.81 -5.94
CA TYR A 77 0.88 -16.78 -5.90
C TYR A 77 1.39 -16.64 -4.46
N ARG A 78 2.37 -17.47 -4.10
CA ARG A 78 3.05 -17.35 -2.81
C ARG A 78 4.19 -16.36 -2.92
N VAL A 79 4.26 -15.44 -1.96
CA VAL A 79 5.32 -14.44 -1.84
C VAL A 79 5.90 -14.53 -0.44
N ASP A 80 7.16 -14.93 -0.33
CA ASP A 80 7.87 -15.01 0.94
C ASP A 80 8.61 -13.69 1.22
N GLY A 81 8.65 -13.28 2.49
CA GLY A 81 9.31 -12.05 2.95
C GLY A 81 8.56 -10.77 2.58
N PHE A 82 7.24 -10.83 2.36
CA PHE A 82 6.44 -9.66 1.98
C PHE A 82 5.87 -8.89 3.16
N TYR A 83 5.62 -9.56 4.29
CA TYR A 83 5.00 -8.96 5.48
C TYR A 83 5.76 -7.75 6.03
N GLU A 84 7.09 -7.86 6.21
CA GLU A 84 7.88 -6.76 6.75
C GLU A 84 7.95 -5.56 5.78
N PRO A 85 8.30 -5.74 4.49
CA PRO A 85 8.25 -4.66 3.50
C PRO A 85 6.86 -4.01 3.37
N LEU A 86 5.78 -4.79 3.40
CA LEU A 86 4.43 -4.26 3.39
C LEU A 86 4.19 -3.39 4.62
N SER A 87 4.53 -3.87 5.81
CA SER A 87 4.34 -3.14 7.08
C SER A 87 5.12 -1.82 7.12
N ILE A 88 6.36 -1.82 6.63
CA ILE A 88 7.16 -0.60 6.50
C ILE A 88 6.51 0.36 5.48
N SER A 89 6.03 -0.16 4.35
CA SER A 89 5.36 0.65 3.32
C SER A 89 4.15 1.41 3.87
N ILE A 90 3.27 0.74 4.64
CA ILE A 90 2.08 1.38 5.21
C ILE A 90 2.47 2.50 6.19
N LYS A 91 3.47 2.26 7.04
CA LYS A 91 3.97 3.27 7.98
C LYS A 91 4.54 4.47 7.23
N GLN A 92 5.37 4.24 6.22
CA GLN A 92 5.97 5.32 5.44
C GLN A 92 4.94 6.10 4.60
N MET A 93 3.94 5.43 4.02
CA MET A 93 2.83 6.10 3.34
C MET A 93 2.04 6.99 4.28
N THR A 94 1.77 6.53 5.51
CA THR A 94 1.11 7.34 6.56
C THR A 94 1.90 8.60 6.86
N ILE A 95 3.22 8.47 7.04
CA ILE A 95 4.13 9.60 7.24
C ILE A 95 4.12 10.55 6.02
N ALA A 96 4.11 9.99 4.81
CA ALA A 96 4.11 10.76 3.56
C ALA A 96 2.81 11.53 3.30
N MET A 97 1.70 11.09 3.90
CA MET A 97 0.44 11.85 3.86
C MET A 97 0.52 13.11 4.71
N GLU A 98 1.14 13.04 5.89
CA GLU A 98 1.27 14.16 6.82
C GLU A 98 2.36 15.16 6.44
N LYS A 99 3.49 14.68 5.91
CA LYS A 99 4.65 15.51 5.56
C LYS A 99 5.39 14.98 4.34
N THR A 100 6.28 15.79 3.78
CA THR A 100 7.18 15.34 2.72
C THR A 100 8.09 14.24 3.29
N HIS A 101 8.00 13.04 2.70
CA HIS A 101 8.78 11.88 3.09
C HIS A 101 9.21 11.13 1.83
N ASP A 102 10.46 10.69 1.82
CA ASP A 102 10.99 9.87 0.72
C ASP A 102 10.48 8.44 0.86
N LEU A 103 9.99 7.89 -0.25
CA LEU A 103 9.49 6.52 -0.36
C LEU A 103 10.36 5.69 -1.31
N GLY A 104 11.46 6.24 -1.83
CA GLY A 104 12.29 5.61 -2.85
C GLY A 104 12.87 4.26 -2.44
N GLU A 105 13.40 4.15 -1.22
CA GLU A 105 13.98 2.90 -0.72
C GLU A 105 12.95 1.76 -0.69
N VAL A 106 11.77 2.03 -0.12
CA VAL A 106 10.71 1.02 -0.02
C VAL A 106 10.08 0.75 -1.38
N GLN A 107 9.96 1.76 -2.25
CA GLN A 107 9.54 1.57 -3.63
C GLN A 107 10.45 0.57 -4.36
N VAL A 108 11.77 0.69 -4.20
CA VAL A 108 12.73 -0.27 -4.79
C VAL A 108 12.53 -1.66 -4.19
N GLN A 109 12.46 -1.76 -2.87
CA GLN A 109 12.26 -3.05 -2.18
C GLN A 109 11.00 -3.79 -2.65
N ILE A 110 9.86 -3.09 -2.75
CA ILE A 110 8.60 -3.70 -3.22
C ILE A 110 8.68 -4.06 -4.70
N SER A 111 9.36 -3.26 -5.52
CA SER A 111 9.56 -3.57 -6.94
C SER A 111 10.45 -4.80 -7.14
N ASP A 112 11.48 -4.96 -6.31
CA ASP A 112 12.33 -6.15 -6.30
C ASP A 112 11.56 -7.41 -5.88
N ILE A 113 10.61 -7.29 -4.96
CA ILE A 113 9.71 -8.40 -4.62
C ILE A 113 8.79 -8.71 -5.80
N ALA A 114 8.16 -7.68 -6.38
CA ALA A 114 7.26 -7.84 -7.52
C ALA A 114 7.93 -8.54 -8.71
N SER A 115 9.19 -8.20 -9.01
CA SER A 115 9.93 -8.83 -10.12
C SER A 115 10.28 -10.30 -9.90
N LYS A 116 10.31 -10.77 -8.65
CA LYS A 116 10.59 -12.17 -8.30
C LYS A 116 9.35 -13.05 -8.38
N ILE A 117 8.15 -12.45 -8.41
CA ILE A 117 6.88 -13.16 -8.59
C ILE A 117 6.77 -13.49 -10.08
N THR A 118 7.23 -14.68 -10.45
CA THR A 118 7.14 -15.20 -11.82
C THR A 118 5.85 -16.00 -11.99
N ASP A 119 5.18 -15.79 -13.14
CA ASP A 119 3.93 -16.47 -13.50
C ASP A 119 4.10 -17.97 -13.73
#